data_AF-A0A4P7GZN0-F1
#
_entry.id   AF-A0A4P7GZN0-F1
#
_cell.length_a   1.000
_cell.length_b   1.000
_cell.length_c   1.000
_cell.angle_alpha   90.00
_cell.angle_beta   90.00
_cell.angle_gamma   90.00
#
_symmetry.space_group_name_H-M   'P 1'
#
loop_
_entity.id
_entity.type
_entity.pdbx_description
1 polymer ?
#
loop_
_entity_poly.entity_id
_entity_poly.type
_entity_poly.pdbx_seq_one_letter_code
_entity_poly.pdbx_strand_id
1 'polypeptide(L)'
;MSAKTTALRAIPILGWLYLAGGVLAIAADRVPENRVLRAAWWIDAFLSVVVHAAQIRPALRAAEGSGCSPVETAVLTQIFGMTWWRTQETQ
;
A
#
# COMPACT_ATOMS: atom_id res chain seq x y z
N MET A 1 2.53 -19.37 3.80
CA MET A 1 2.61 -18.41 2.67
C MET A 1 3.79 -18.75 1.79
N SER A 2 3.65 -18.68 0.47
CA SER A 2 4.77 -18.85 -0.47
C SER A 2 5.72 -17.66 -0.41
N ALA A 3 7.01 -17.87 -0.67
CA ALA A 3 8.02 -16.80 -0.77
C ALA A 3 7.61 -15.71 -1.78
N LYS A 4 6.92 -16.09 -2.86
CA LYS A 4 6.36 -15.17 -3.86
C LYS A 4 5.33 -14.22 -3.25
N THR A 5 4.44 -14.74 -2.40
CA THR A 5 3.40 -13.94 -1.72
C THR A 5 4.05 -12.94 -0.77
N THR A 6 5.05 -13.37 -0.02
CA THR A 6 5.82 -12.49 0.88
C THR A 6 6.51 -11.36 0.11
N ALA A 7 7.17 -11.69 -1.01
CA ALA A 7 7.84 -10.70 -1.85
C ALA A 7 6.85 -9.65 -2.41
N LEU A 8 5.68 -10.08 -2.89
CA LEU A 8 4.67 -9.15 -3.41
C LEU A 8 4.08 -8.25 -2.31
N ARG A 9 3.82 -8.79 -1.11
CA ARG A 9 3.32 -8.01 0.02
C ARG A 9 4.38 -7.07 0.63
N ALA A 10 5.66 -7.28 0.36
CA ALA A 10 6.73 -6.38 0.80
C ALA A 10 6.73 -5.04 0.02
N ILE A 11 6.27 -5.03 -1.25
CA ILE A 11 6.31 -3.83 -2.10
C ILE A 11 5.49 -2.67 -1.49
N PRO A 12 4.21 -2.84 -1.11
CA PRO A 12 3.44 -1.77 -0.47
C PRO A 12 4.04 -1.30 0.85
N ILE A 13 4.62 -2.22 1.63
CA ILE A 13 5.27 -1.89 2.90
C ILE A 13 6.50 -1.02 2.67
N LEU A 14 7.32 -1.36 1.68
CA LEU A 14 8.47 -0.53 1.29
C LEU A 14 8.03 0.85 0.81
N GLY A 15 6.90 0.97 0.10
CA GLY A 15 6.31 2.26 -0.27
C GLY A 15 5.95 3.10 0.96
N TRP A 16 5.20 2.54 1.91
CA TRP A 16 4.89 3.24 3.17
C TRP A 16 6.13 3.68 3.95
N LEU A 17 7.17 2.84 4.00
CA LEU A 17 8.45 3.18 4.64
C LEU A 17 9.17 4.30 3.90
N TYR A 18 9.15 4.29 2.57
CA TYR A 18 9.72 5.36 1.75
C TYR A 18 8.99 6.70 1.97
N LEU A 19 7.66 6.67 2.06
CA LEU A 19 6.85 7.84 2.39
C LEU A 19 7.17 8.40 3.76
N ALA A 20 7.21 7.54 4.79
CA ALA A 20 7.60 7.92 6.14
C ALA A 20 9.00 8.53 6.17
N GLY A 21 9.96 7.93 5.46
CA GLY A 21 11.31 8.47 5.30
C GLY A 21 11.34 9.87 4.69
N GLY A 22 10.52 10.12 3.66
CA GLY A 22 10.42 11.46 3.07
C GLY A 22 9.77 12.49 4.01
N VAL A 23 8.76 12.11 4.79
CA VAL A 23 8.18 12.99 5.83
C VAL A 23 9.22 13.35 6.89
N LEU A 24 10.01 12.37 7.34
CA LEU A 24 11.11 12.59 8.29
C LEU A 24 12.21 13.48 7.69
N ALA A 25 12.53 13.31 6.41
CA ALA A 25 13.48 14.17 5.72
C ALA A 25 13.01 15.62 5.62
N ILE A 26 11.70 15.85 5.39
CA ILE A 26 11.09 17.18 5.43
C ILE A 26 11.18 17.77 6.85
N ALA A 27 10.82 17.00 7.87
CA ALA A 27 10.87 17.45 9.26
C ALA A 27 12.29 17.79 9.75
N ALA A 28 13.31 17.13 9.18
CA ALA A 28 14.72 17.36 9.49
C ALA A 28 15.40 18.41 8.58
N ASP A 29 14.66 19.06 7.68
CA ASP A 29 15.18 19.98 6.66
C ASP A 29 16.29 19.37 5.78
N ARG A 30 16.14 18.07 5.45
CA ARG A 30 17.07 17.28 4.62
C ARG A 30 16.41 16.77 3.34
N VAL A 31 15.56 17.59 2.74
CA VAL A 31 14.84 17.21 1.51
C VAL A 31 15.84 17.11 0.34
N PRO A 32 15.89 15.98 -0.38
CA PRO A 32 16.77 15.87 -1.55
C PRO A 32 16.40 16.87 -2.65
N GLU A 33 17.40 17.56 -3.21
CA GLU A 33 17.19 18.45 -4.37
C GLU A 33 16.91 17.68 -5.67
N ASN A 34 17.19 16.38 -5.69
CA ASN A 34 16.99 15.52 -6.85
C ASN A 34 15.50 15.42 -7.22
N ARG A 35 15.15 15.98 -8.39
CA ARG A 35 13.77 16.01 -8.91
C ARG A 35 13.18 14.62 -9.13
N VAL A 36 14.00 13.62 -9.46
CA VAL A 36 13.55 12.23 -9.67
C VAL A 36 13.08 11.62 -8.36
N LEU A 37 13.83 11.79 -7.27
CA LEU A 37 13.43 11.29 -5.95
C LEU A 37 12.15 11.97 -5.47
N ARG A 38 12.00 13.28 -5.69
CA ARG A 38 10.77 14.00 -5.35
C ARG A 38 9.58 13.51 -6.16
N ALA A 39 9.76 13.27 -7.46
CA ALA A 39 8.71 12.71 -8.32
C ALA A 39 8.34 11.30 -7.87
N ALA A 40 9.32 10.44 -7.59
CA ALA A 40 9.09 9.09 -7.09
C ALA A 40 8.30 9.10 -5.77
N TRP A 41 8.66 9.99 -4.84
CA TRP A 41 7.95 10.15 -3.57
C TRP A 41 6.49 10.56 -3.77
N TRP A 42 6.22 11.55 -4.64
CA TRP A 42 4.84 11.96 -4.93
C TRP A 42 4.02 10.90 -5.65
N ILE A 43 4.62 10.19 -6.60
CA ILE A 43 3.98 9.05 -7.27
C ILE A 43 3.62 7.98 -6.25
N ASP A 44 4.57 7.60 -5.39
CA ASP A 44 4.36 6.59 -4.36
C ASP A 44 3.31 7.03 -3.32
N ALA A 45 3.26 8.32 -2.98
CA ALA A 45 2.24 8.88 -2.09
C ALA A 45 0.85 8.76 -2.69
N PHE A 46 0.71 9.11 -3.98
CA PHE A 46 -0.53 8.97 -4.70
C PHE A 46 -0.98 7.50 -4.79
N LEU A 47 -0.06 6.59 -5.12
CA LEU A 47 -0.35 5.16 -5.22
C LEU A 47 -0.76 4.57 -3.86
N SER A 48 -0.02 4.89 -2.81
CA SER A 48 -0.23 4.32 -1.47
C SER A 48 -1.46 4.88 -0.77
N VAL A 49 -1.80 6.16 -0.98
CA VAL A 49 -2.95 6.80 -0.33
C VAL A 49 -4.18 6.70 -1.21
N VAL A 50 -4.16 7.36 -2.38
CA VAL A 50 -5.34 7.53 -3.22
C VAL A 50 -5.72 6.22 -3.91
N VAL A 51 -4.76 5.55 -4.53
CA VAL A 51 -5.05 4.34 -5.30
C VAL A 51 -5.43 3.18 -4.38
N HIS A 52 -4.75 2.99 -3.25
CA HIS A 52 -5.20 2.00 -2.25
C HIS A 52 -6.59 2.32 -1.67
N ALA A 53 -6.88 3.58 -1.35
CA ALA A 53 -8.22 3.96 -0.87
C ALA A 53 -9.30 3.68 -1.92
N ALA A 54 -9.03 3.97 -3.20
CA ALA A 54 -9.93 3.66 -4.31
C ALA A 54 -10.17 2.14 -4.48
N GLN A 55 -9.21 1.31 -4.06
CA GLN A 55 -9.33 -0.15 -4.10
C GLN A 55 -10.19 -0.73 -2.98
N ILE A 56 -10.46 0.02 -1.89
CA ILE A 56 -11.25 -0.46 -0.75
C ILE A 56 -12.64 -0.90 -1.21
N ARG A 57 -13.35 -0.09 -2.01
CA ARG A 57 -14.71 -0.41 -2.44
C ARG A 57 -14.78 -1.70 -3.29
N PRO A 58 -13.94 -1.89 -4.32
CA PRO A 58 -13.83 -3.18 -5.01
C PRO A 58 -13.47 -4.35 -4.09
N ALA A 59 -12.54 -4.18 -3.14
CA ALA A 59 -12.12 -5.22 -2.23
C ALA A 59 -13.24 -5.65 -1.28
N LEU A 60 -14.02 -4.69 -0.77
CA LEU A 60 -15.21 -4.96 0.04
C LEU A 60 -16.23 -5.79 -0.72
N ARG A 61 -16.54 -5.42 -1.97
CA ARG A 61 -17.45 -6.18 -2.84
C ARG A 61 -16.95 -7.61 -3.09
N ALA A 62 -15.65 -7.79 -3.25
CA ALA A 62 -15.06 -9.12 -3.45
C ALA A 62 -15.09 -9.98 -2.18
N ALA A 63 -15.09 -9.35 -1.00
CA ALA A 63 -15.18 -10.02 0.30
C ALA A 63 -16.64 -10.22 0.79
N GLU A 64 -17.64 -9.73 0.05
CA GLU A 64 -19.04 -9.97 0.37
C GLU A 64 -19.34 -11.48 0.32
N GLY A 65 -19.85 -12.03 1.43
CA GLY A 65 -20.14 -13.46 1.57
C GLY A 65 -18.94 -14.33 1.95
N SER A 66 -17.72 -13.79 2.07
CA SER A 66 -16.53 -14.56 2.47
C SER A 66 -16.36 -14.69 3.99
N GLY A 67 -17.22 -14.05 4.79
CA GLY A 67 -17.11 -14.02 6.26
C GLY A 67 -16.02 -13.08 6.79
N CYS A 68 -15.28 -12.39 5.92
CA CYS A 68 -14.25 -11.43 6.32
C CYS A 68 -14.89 -10.13 6.86
N SER A 69 -14.27 -9.54 7.89
CA SER A 69 -14.70 -8.24 8.39
C SER A 69 -14.52 -7.14 7.33
N PRO A 70 -15.52 -6.29 7.08
CA PRO A 70 -15.37 -5.14 6.19
C PRO A 70 -14.25 -4.19 6.61
N VAL A 71 -14.11 -3.96 7.93
CA VAL A 71 -13.06 -3.09 8.48
C VAL A 71 -11.68 -3.68 8.21
N GLU A 72 -11.52 -4.98 8.47
CA GLU A 72 -10.25 -5.67 8.22
C GLU A 72 -9.89 -5.64 6.73
N THR A 73 -10.85 -5.91 5.85
CA THR A 73 -10.66 -5.84 4.40
C THR A 73 -10.23 -4.44 3.96
N ALA A 74 -10.85 -3.39 4.50
CA ALA A 74 -10.50 -2.01 4.19
C ALA A 74 -9.08 -1.65 4.67
N VAL A 75 -8.74 -1.99 5.92
CA VAL A 75 -7.42 -1.71 6.50
C VAL A 75 -6.32 -2.46 5.75
N LEU A 76 -6.51 -3.75 5.48
CA LEU A 76 -5.50 -4.54 4.77
C LEU A 76 -5.36 -4.11 3.31
N THR A 77 -6.45 -3.70 2.66
CA THR A 77 -6.39 -3.08 1.32
C THR A 77 -5.68 -1.73 1.36
N GLN A 78 -5.86 -0.93 2.42
CA GLN A 78 -5.14 0.34 2.56
C GLN A 78 -3.63 0.14 2.73
N ILE A 79 -3.23 -0.89 3.48
CA ILE A 79 -1.81 -1.18 3.76
C ILE A 79 -1.15 -1.84 2.55
N PHE A 80 -1.76 -2.89 1.99
CA PHE A 80 -1.16 -3.77 1.00
C PHE A 80 -1.67 -3.55 -0.43
N GLY A 81 -2.66 -2.67 -0.62
CA GLY A 81 -3.30 -2.47 -1.91
C GLY A 81 -3.90 -3.76 -2.46
N MET A 82 -3.79 -3.94 -3.78
CA MET A 82 -4.28 -5.14 -4.46
C MET A 82 -3.55 -6.43 -4.09
N THR A 83 -2.36 -6.35 -3.48
CA THR A 83 -1.58 -7.54 -3.13
C THR A 83 -2.23 -8.34 -2.00
N TRP A 84 -3.07 -7.71 -1.17
CA TRP A 84 -3.85 -8.42 -0.16
C TRP A 84 -4.87 -9.36 -0.80
N TRP A 85 -5.88 -8.84 -1.50
CA TRP A 85 -7.00 -9.66 -1.99
C TRP A 85 -6.58 -10.71 -3.02
N ARG A 86 -5.63 -10.40 -3.93
CA ARG A 86 -5.14 -11.38 -4.93
C ARG A 86 -4.37 -12.55 -4.34
N THR A 87 -3.89 -12.42 -3.10
CA THR A 87 -3.13 -13.49 -2.45
C THR A 87 -3.96 -14.30 -1.47
N GLN A 88 -5.24 -13.93 -1.27
CA GLN A 88 -6.20 -14.72 -0.51
C GLN A 88 -6.73 -15.92 -1.32
N GLU A 89 -6.81 -15.83 -2.65
CA GLU A 89 -7.29 -16.93 -3.53
C GLU A 89 -6.40 -18.20 -3.52
N THR A 90 -5.23 -18.15 -2.89
CA THR A 90 -4.31 -19.31 -2.78
C THR A 90 -4.34 -19.96 -1.39
N GLN A 91 -5.40 -19.72 -0.61
CA GLN A 91 -5.70 -20.43 0.63
C GLN A 91 -6.93 -21.30 0.41
#